data_AF-A0A5B0HSS1-F1
#
_entry.id   AF-A0A5B0HSS1-F1
#
_cell.length_a   1.000
_cell.length_b   1.000
_cell.length_c   1.000
_cell.angle_alpha   90.00
_cell.angle_beta   90.00
_cell.angle_gamma   90.00
#
_symmetry.space_group_name_H-M   'P 1'
#
loop_
_entity.id
_entity.type
_entity.pdbx_description
1 polymer ?
#
loop_
_entity_poly.entity_id
_entity_poly.type
_entity_poly.pdbx_seq_one_letter_code
_entity_poly.pdbx_strand_id
1 'polypeptide(L)'
;MTTFRRLTVLYDAATASMKYAADFDPREYETLIRPSMSPPFLSPGFSGEQNDDHAVMLDLMRQTRVAVKDVLRRPGQEPVPQEVRDAAQHLWAAQSRNRRHHMLVCEKFVPDGGSLLKDYFASNSPKEGGSGSDPEQPEGAS
;
A
#
# COMPACT_ATOMS: atom_id res chain seq x y z
N MET A 1 -25.59 -3.02 13.88
CA MET A 1 -24.71 -4.13 14.29
C MET A 1 -24.04 -4.88 13.13
N THR A 2 -24.59 -4.86 11.92
CA THR A 2 -24.05 -5.58 10.74
C THR A 2 -22.74 -4.99 10.20
N THR A 3 -22.48 -3.70 10.39
CA THR A 3 -21.32 -3.00 9.80
C THR A 3 -19.96 -3.50 10.30
N PHE A 4 -19.73 -3.62 11.61
CA PHE A 4 -18.45 -4.11 12.13
C PHE A 4 -18.14 -5.54 11.68
N ARG A 5 -19.16 -6.40 11.64
CA ARG A 5 -19.01 -7.78 11.15
C ARG A 5 -18.67 -7.80 9.66
N ARG A 6 -19.34 -6.97 8.84
CA ARG A 6 -19.03 -6.85 7.40
C ARG A 6 -17.60 -6.35 7.17
N LEU A 7 -17.18 -5.31 7.88
CA LEU A 7 -15.80 -4.80 7.79
C LEU A 7 -14.78 -5.86 8.22
N THR A 8 -15.10 -6.66 9.24
CA THR A 8 -14.25 -7.79 9.67
C THR A 8 -14.08 -8.80 8.54
N VAL A 9 -15.17 -9.20 7.89
CA VAL A 9 -15.14 -10.14 6.74
C VAL A 9 -14.30 -9.57 5.60
N LEU A 10 -14.41 -8.27 5.30
CA LEU A 10 -13.61 -7.64 4.25
C LEU A 10 -12.11 -7.65 4.58
N TYR A 11 -11.74 -7.35 5.83
CA TYR A 11 -10.33 -7.45 6.27
C TYR A 11 -9.80 -8.88 6.21
N ASP A 12 -10.60 -9.86 6.62
CA ASP A 12 -10.20 -11.27 6.57
C ASP A 12 -10.07 -11.76 5.11
N ALA A 13 -10.98 -11.36 4.22
CA ALA A 13 -10.89 -11.66 2.79
C ALA A 13 -9.63 -11.05 2.16
N ALA A 14 -9.37 -9.76 2.41
CA ALA A 14 -8.14 -9.10 1.93
C ALA A 14 -6.88 -9.79 2.49
N THR A 15 -6.92 -10.25 3.75
CA THR A 15 -5.82 -11.01 4.35
C THR A 15 -5.62 -12.36 3.66
N ALA A 16 -6.70 -13.08 3.35
CA ALA A 16 -6.62 -14.34 2.62
C ALA A 16 -6.01 -14.16 1.23
N SER A 17 -6.39 -13.10 0.51
CA SER A 17 -5.79 -12.76 -0.78
C SER A 17 -4.28 -12.49 -0.67
N MET A 18 -3.83 -11.78 0.37
CA MET A 18 -2.40 -11.56 0.60
C MET A 18 -1.65 -12.84 0.94
N LYS A 19 -2.28 -13.76 1.69
CA LYS A 19 -1.68 -15.07 1.98
C LYS A 19 -1.54 -15.91 0.71
N TYR A 20 -2.57 -15.95 -0.12
CA TYR A 20 -2.52 -16.61 -1.42
C TYR A 20 -1.44 -16.01 -2.32
N ALA A 21 -1.36 -14.67 -2.40
CA ALA A 21 -0.28 -13.99 -3.12
C ALA A 21 1.11 -14.32 -2.51
N ALA A 22 1.20 -14.49 -1.20
CA ALA A 22 2.43 -14.88 -0.53
C ALA A 22 2.83 -16.35 -0.76
N ASP A 23 2.01 -17.20 -1.40
CA ASP A 23 2.38 -18.58 -1.72
C ASP A 23 3.23 -18.68 -3.01
N PHE A 24 3.27 -17.63 -3.86
CA PHE A 24 4.12 -17.60 -5.05
C PHE A 24 5.62 -17.60 -4.72
N ASP A 25 6.43 -18.22 -5.58
CA ASP A 25 7.88 -18.21 -5.42
C ASP A 25 8.44 -16.79 -5.74
N PRO A 26 9.36 -16.23 -4.92
CA PRO A 26 9.95 -14.92 -5.19
C PRO A 26 10.59 -14.81 -6.59
N ARG A 27 11.14 -15.90 -7.13
CA ARG A 27 11.72 -15.92 -8.48
C ARG A 27 10.64 -15.81 -9.55
N GLU A 28 9.50 -16.46 -9.38
CA GLU A 28 8.36 -16.32 -10.31
C GLU A 28 7.79 -14.90 -10.23
N TYR A 29 7.76 -14.30 -9.05
CA TYR A 29 7.40 -12.90 -8.90
C TYR A 29 8.33 -12.00 -9.72
N GLU A 30 9.65 -12.13 -9.58
CA GLU A 30 10.61 -11.27 -10.29
C GLU A 30 10.70 -11.54 -11.80
N THR A 31 10.54 -12.79 -12.24
CA THR A 31 10.77 -13.17 -13.66
C THR A 31 9.51 -13.19 -14.52
N LEU A 32 8.33 -13.34 -13.92
CA LEU A 32 7.06 -13.47 -14.64
C LEU A 32 6.04 -12.41 -14.23
N ILE A 33 5.73 -12.32 -12.93
CA ILE A 33 4.62 -11.47 -12.44
C ILE A 33 5.00 -9.98 -12.55
N ARG A 34 6.12 -9.57 -11.96
CA ARG A 34 6.61 -8.19 -11.92
C ARG A 34 6.83 -7.61 -13.34
N PRO A 35 7.44 -8.33 -14.30
CA PRO A 35 7.54 -7.86 -15.69
C PRO A 35 6.17 -7.75 -16.38
N SER A 36 5.22 -8.64 -16.10
CA SER A 36 3.87 -8.55 -16.69
C SER A 36 3.08 -7.32 -16.24
N MET A 37 3.47 -6.73 -15.10
CA MET A 37 2.91 -5.48 -14.57
C MET A 37 3.66 -4.24 -15.07
N SER A 38 4.62 -4.39 -15.98
CA SER A 38 5.43 -3.30 -16.56
C SER A 38 5.06 -3.02 -18.03
N PRO A 39 4.92 -1.74 -18.45
CA PRO A 39 4.83 -0.58 -17.59
C PRO A 39 3.51 -0.63 -16.80
N PRO A 40 3.48 -0.13 -15.56
CA PRO A 40 2.22 -0.03 -14.84
C PRO A 40 1.26 0.79 -15.69
N PHE A 41 0.04 0.29 -15.92
CA PHE A 41 -1.04 1.00 -16.65
C PHE A 41 -1.58 2.22 -15.88
N LEU A 42 -0.80 2.76 -14.96
CA LEU A 42 -1.16 3.78 -13.99
C LEU A 42 -0.26 5.00 -14.20
N SER A 43 -0.83 6.18 -13.97
CA SER A 43 -0.11 7.44 -14.09
C SER A 43 1.15 7.48 -13.21
N PRO A 44 2.18 8.26 -13.59
CA PRO A 44 3.28 8.62 -12.71
C PRO A 44 2.82 9.01 -11.30
N GLY A 45 3.44 8.46 -10.25
CA GLY A 45 2.98 8.58 -8.86
C GLY A 45 1.79 7.69 -8.44
N PHE A 46 1.73 6.41 -8.82
CA PHE A 46 0.88 5.39 -8.21
C PHE A 46 1.71 4.26 -7.56
N SER A 47 1.90 4.32 -6.25
CA SER A 47 2.20 3.16 -5.39
C SER A 47 0.89 2.71 -4.74
N GLY A 48 0.86 1.53 -4.11
CA GLY A 48 -0.28 1.14 -3.26
C GLY A 48 -0.60 2.15 -2.14
N GLU A 49 0.32 3.07 -1.82
CA GLU A 49 0.12 4.19 -0.89
C GLU A 49 -0.58 5.39 -1.52
N GLN A 50 -0.65 5.48 -2.85
CA GLN A 50 -1.23 6.60 -3.61
C GLN A 50 -2.66 6.31 -4.09
N ASN A 51 -3.32 5.31 -3.46
CA ASN A 51 -4.73 5.08 -3.63
C ASN A 51 -5.51 5.98 -2.63
N ASP A 52 -6.15 7.03 -3.15
CA ASP A 52 -6.98 7.96 -2.36
C ASP A 52 -8.04 7.23 -1.54
N ASP A 53 -8.65 6.17 -2.09
CA ASP A 53 -9.65 5.37 -1.37
C ASP A 53 -9.03 4.66 -0.16
N HIS A 54 -7.77 4.21 -0.27
CA HIS A 54 -7.08 3.57 0.85
C HIS A 54 -6.78 4.59 1.96
N ALA A 55 -6.33 5.80 1.59
CA ALA A 55 -6.08 6.87 2.54
C ALA A 55 -7.37 7.28 3.28
N VAL A 56 -8.46 7.47 2.54
CA VAL A 56 -9.79 7.78 3.10
C VAL A 56 -10.28 6.64 4.00
N MET A 57 -10.13 5.38 3.58
CA MET A 57 -10.49 4.22 4.39
C MET A 57 -9.72 4.20 5.72
N LEU A 58 -8.40 4.42 5.71
CA LEU A 58 -7.59 4.44 6.92
C LEU A 58 -8.01 5.57 7.88
N ASP A 59 -8.31 6.75 7.36
CA ASP A 59 -8.80 7.88 8.15
C ASP A 59 -10.16 7.58 8.80
N LEU A 60 -11.13 7.12 8.01
CA LEU A 60 -12.46 6.75 8.52
C LEU A 60 -12.38 5.63 9.58
N MET A 61 -11.51 4.66 9.39
CA MET A 61 -11.28 3.59 10.36
C MET A 61 -10.67 4.11 11.66
N ARG A 62 -9.74 5.07 11.58
CA ARG A 62 -9.16 5.75 12.75
C ARG A 62 -10.23 6.53 13.52
N GLN A 63 -11.03 7.33 12.83
CA GLN A 63 -12.12 8.11 13.43
C GLN A 63 -13.14 7.19 14.10
N THR A 64 -13.54 6.11 13.42
CA THR A 64 -14.45 5.09 13.97
C THR A 64 -13.89 4.50 15.26
N ARG A 65 -12.59 4.18 15.30
CA ARG A 65 -11.95 3.63 16.51
C ARG A 65 -11.99 4.58 17.68
N VAL A 66 -11.73 5.87 17.44
CA VAL A 66 -11.79 6.91 18.48
C VAL A 66 -13.22 7.02 19.01
N ALA A 67 -14.20 7.20 18.12
CA ALA A 67 -15.61 7.33 18.50
C ALA A 67 -16.12 6.12 19.31
N VAL A 68 -15.77 4.89 18.89
CA VAL A 68 -16.14 3.67 19.63
C VAL A 68 -15.48 3.66 21.02
N LYS A 69 -14.20 4.00 21.13
CA LYS A 69 -13.51 4.03 22.44
C LYS A 69 -14.13 5.06 23.38
N ASP A 70 -14.54 6.21 22.85
CA ASP A 70 -15.16 7.27 23.65
C ASP A 70 -16.52 6.83 24.19
N VAL A 71 -17.36 6.23 23.34
CA VAL A 71 -18.65 5.66 23.76
C VAL A 71 -18.47 4.56 24.80
N LEU A 72 -17.47 3.69 24.64
CA LEU A 72 -17.21 2.59 25.58
C LEU A 72 -16.69 3.06 26.96
N ARG A 73 -16.13 4.27 27.04
CA ARG A 73 -15.50 4.83 28.25
C ARG A 73 -16.31 5.94 28.90
N ARG A 74 -17.40 6.37 28.28
CA ARG A 74 -18.18 7.53 28.75
C ARG A 74 -18.86 7.21 30.09
N PRO A 75 -18.58 7.98 31.16
CA PRO A 75 -19.20 7.76 32.46
C PRO A 75 -20.70 8.12 32.43
N GLY A 76 -21.49 7.40 33.22
CA GLY A 76 -22.92 7.70 33.43
C GLY A 76 -23.84 7.36 32.25
N GLN A 77 -23.37 6.61 31.24
CA GLN A 77 -24.21 6.08 30.18
C GLN A 77 -24.61 4.62 30.42
N GLU A 78 -25.73 4.23 29.82
CA GLU A 78 -26.14 2.83 29.72
C GLU A 78 -24.99 1.96 29.15
N PRO A 79 -24.74 0.77 29.72
CA PRO A 79 -23.71 -0.11 29.23
C PRO A 79 -23.91 -0.45 27.74
N VAL A 80 -22.89 -0.18 26.93
CA VAL A 80 -22.87 -0.63 25.53
C VAL A 80 -23.06 -2.15 25.48
N PRO A 81 -24.02 -2.67 24.68
CA PRO A 81 -24.28 -4.10 24.58
C PRO A 81 -23.01 -4.90 24.27
N GLN A 82 -22.84 -6.04 24.95
CA GLN A 82 -21.63 -6.86 24.85
C GLN A 82 -21.31 -7.26 23.39
N GLU A 83 -22.34 -7.60 22.61
CA GLU A 83 -22.20 -7.93 21.19
C GLU A 83 -21.54 -6.82 20.35
N VAL A 84 -21.76 -5.54 20.69
CA VAL A 84 -21.10 -4.42 20.01
C VAL A 84 -19.62 -4.37 20.39
N ARG A 85 -19.30 -4.63 21.66
CA ARG A 85 -17.92 -4.67 22.16
C ARG A 85 -17.14 -5.77 21.46
N ASP A 86 -17.73 -6.96 21.39
CA ASP A 86 -17.13 -8.13 20.74
C ASP A 86 -16.93 -7.89 19.24
N ALA A 87 -17.94 -7.35 18.55
CA ALA A 87 -17.85 -7.03 17.13
C ALA A 87 -16.76 -5.98 16.83
N ALA A 88 -16.61 -4.96 17.69
CA ALA A 88 -15.54 -3.98 17.55
C ALA A 88 -14.16 -4.60 17.80
N GLN A 89 -14.01 -5.44 18.83
CA GLN A 89 -12.76 -6.15 19.12
C GLN A 89 -12.34 -7.06 17.95
N HIS A 90 -13.28 -7.81 17.37
CA HIS A 90 -13.01 -8.64 16.19
C HIS A 90 -12.54 -7.83 14.99
N LEU A 91 -13.17 -6.67 14.74
CA LEU A 91 -12.75 -5.76 13.67
C LEU A 91 -11.31 -5.26 13.89
N TRP A 92 -10.95 -4.85 15.10
CA TRP A 92 -9.58 -4.39 15.40
C TRP A 92 -8.54 -5.51 15.26
N ALA A 93 -8.90 -6.73 15.67
CA ALA A 93 -8.05 -7.90 15.48
C ALA A 93 -7.85 -8.21 13.98
N ALA A 94 -8.91 -8.17 13.18
CA ALA A 94 -8.84 -8.39 11.74
C ALA A 94 -8.00 -7.32 11.02
N GLN A 95 -8.20 -6.04 11.34
CA GLN A 95 -7.38 -4.95 10.82
C GLN A 95 -5.89 -5.12 11.17
N SER A 96 -5.58 -5.52 12.41
CA SER A 96 -4.20 -5.76 12.85
C SER A 96 -3.55 -6.93 12.10
N ARG A 97 -4.27 -8.05 11.92
CA ARG A 97 -3.81 -9.19 11.12
C ARG A 97 -3.56 -8.80 9.67
N ASN A 98 -4.49 -8.06 9.06
CA ASN A 98 -4.38 -7.59 7.69
C ASN A 98 -3.12 -6.73 7.50
N ARG A 99 -2.89 -5.74 8.37
CA ARG A 99 -1.67 -4.92 8.33
C ARG A 99 -0.39 -5.75 8.46
N ARG A 100 -0.37 -6.76 9.34
CA ARG A 100 0.78 -7.67 9.46
C ARG A 100 1.06 -8.44 8.18
N HIS A 101 0.02 -9.00 7.56
CA HIS A 101 0.17 -9.74 6.32
C HIS A 101 0.57 -8.85 5.15
N HIS A 102 0.10 -7.60 5.11
CA HIS A 102 0.56 -6.61 4.13
C HIS A 102 2.08 -6.36 4.25
N MET A 103 2.59 -6.18 5.46
CA MET A 103 4.05 -6.00 5.66
C MET A 103 4.84 -7.24 5.21
N LEU A 104 4.39 -8.44 5.59
CA LEU A 104 5.08 -9.70 5.26
C LEU A 104 5.11 -9.99 3.76
N VAL A 105 4.02 -9.73 3.03
CA VAL A 105 3.99 -9.95 1.58
C VAL A 105 4.88 -8.95 0.86
N CYS A 106 4.91 -7.68 1.31
CA CYS A 106 5.82 -6.68 0.78
C CYS A 106 7.29 -7.05 1.06
N GLU A 107 7.63 -7.48 2.28
CA GLU A 107 8.98 -7.91 2.64
C GLU A 107 9.47 -9.08 1.79
N LYS A 108 8.59 -10.05 1.50
CA LYS A 108 8.92 -11.23 0.69
C LYS A 108 9.28 -10.88 -0.76
N PHE A 109 8.52 -9.98 -1.38
CA PHE A 109 8.61 -9.73 -2.82
C PHE A 109 9.33 -8.43 -3.18
N VAL A 110 9.42 -7.48 -2.26
CA VAL A 110 10.04 -6.18 -2.46
C VAL A 110 10.78 -5.76 -1.18
N PRO A 111 11.84 -6.48 -0.78
CA PRO A 111 12.54 -6.24 0.49
C PRO A 111 13.13 -4.82 0.60
N ASP A 112 13.57 -4.23 -0.51
CA ASP A 112 14.11 -2.86 -0.55
C ASP A 112 13.03 -1.78 -0.75
N GLY A 113 11.74 -2.17 -0.83
CA GLY A 113 10.63 -1.24 -1.07
C GLY A 113 10.63 -0.60 -2.47
N GLY A 114 11.41 -1.13 -3.42
CA GLY A 114 11.51 -0.64 -4.79
C GLY A 114 10.17 -0.61 -5.52
N SER A 115 9.69 0.59 -5.85
CA SER A 115 8.47 0.81 -6.62
C SER A 115 8.76 0.70 -8.12
N LEU A 116 8.04 -0.19 -8.82
CA LEU A 116 8.07 -0.33 -10.27
C LEU A 116 7.94 1.00 -11.02
N LEU A 117 7.16 1.90 -10.45
CA LEU A 117 6.92 3.20 -11.03
C LEU A 117 8.12 4.14 -10.86
N LYS A 118 8.77 4.10 -9.68
CA LYS A 118 10.03 4.84 -9.45
C LYS A 118 11.12 4.32 -10.39
N ASP A 119 11.22 3.00 -10.58
CA ASP A 119 12.20 2.36 -11.46
C ASP A 119 11.99 2.74 -12.94
N TYR A 120 10.73 2.81 -13.40
CA TYR A 120 10.38 3.26 -14.75
C TYR A 120 10.81 4.70 -15.03
N PHE A 121 10.57 5.64 -14.10
CA PHE A 121 11.03 7.03 -14.31
C PHE A 121 12.53 7.18 -14.17
N ALA A 122 13.19 6.45 -13.26
CA ALA A 122 14.64 6.47 -13.15
C ALA A 122 15.35 5.97 -14.43
N SER A 123 14.81 4.93 -15.06
CA SER A 123 15.36 4.35 -16.30
C SER A 123 15.04 5.18 -17.57
N ASN A 124 13.94 5.93 -17.58
CA ASN A 124 13.53 6.77 -18.70
C ASN A 124 13.81 8.28 -18.49
N SER A 125 14.49 8.68 -17.41
CA SER A 125 14.94 10.07 -17.25
C SER A 125 16.12 10.33 -18.20
N PRO A 126 16.14 11.44 -18.95
CA PRO A 126 17.28 11.77 -19.80
C PRO A 126 18.53 11.87 -18.92
N LYS A 127 19.59 11.15 -19.27
CA LYS A 127 20.90 11.40 -18.67
C LYS A 127 21.30 12.81 -19.08
N GLU A 128 21.35 13.75 -18.15
CA GLU A 128 22.07 15.00 -18.35
C GLU A 128 23.55 14.65 -18.56
N GLY A 129 23.93 14.45 -19.82
CA GLY A 129 25.33 14.52 -20.26
C GLY A 129 25.79 15.95 -20.02
N GLY A 130 26.90 16.19 -19.33
CA GLY A 130 28.20 15.64 -19.70
C GLY A 130 28.92 16.77 -20.44
N SER A 131 29.83 17.43 -19.73
CA SER A 131 30.66 18.54 -20.18
C SER A 131 31.26 18.30 -21.56
N GLY A 132 30.75 18.98 -22.58
CA GLY A 132 31.45 19.15 -23.85
C GLY A 132 32.41 20.32 -23.71
N SER A 133 33.69 20.02 -23.47
CA SER A 133 34.78 20.93 -23.79
C SER A 133 34.80 21.12 -25.31
N ASP A 134 34.47 22.31 -25.80
CA ASP A 134 34.66 22.67 -27.20
C ASP A 134 36.16 22.67 -27.54
N PRO A 135 36.60 21.91 -28.55
CA PRO A 135 37.88 22.16 -29.18
C PRO A 135 37.69 23.26 -30.22
N GLU A 136 38.30 24.41 -29.96
CA GLU A 136 38.52 25.50 -30.89
C GLU A 136 39.23 24.96 -32.15
N GLN A 137 38.57 25.00 -33.31
CA GLN A 137 39.19 24.73 -34.61
C GLN A 137 39.64 26.04 -35.27
N PRO A 138 40.78 26.05 -35.98
CA PRO A 138 41.40 27.26 -36.52
C PRO A 138 40.82 27.71 -37.86
N GLU A 139 41.16 28.96 -38.17
CA GLU A 139 40.77 29.85 -39.28
C GLU A 139 40.76 29.29 -40.72
N GLY A 140 39.91 29.90 -41.56
CA GLY A 140 40.38 30.48 -42.83
C GLY A 140 39.58 30.20 -44.12
N ALA A 141 39.38 31.29 -44.88
CA ALA A 141 39.14 31.43 -46.33
C ALA A 141 37.71 31.38 -46.90
N SER A 142 37.14 32.55 -47.17
CA SER A 142 37.20 33.21 -48.49
C SER A 142 36.81 34.68 -48.41
#